data_AF-X6M821-F1
#
_entry.id   AF-X6M821-F1
#
_cell.length_a   1.000
_cell.length_b   1.000
_cell.length_c   1.000
_cell.angle_alpha   90.00
_cell.angle_beta   90.00
_cell.angle_gamma   90.00
#
_symmetry.space_group_name_H-M   'P 1'
#
loop_
_entity.id
_entity.type
_entity.pdbx_description
1 polymer ?
#
loop_
_entity_poly.entity_id
_entity_poly.type
_entity_poly.pdbx_seq_one_letter_code
_entity_poly.pdbx_strand_id
1 'polypeptide(L)'
;MSKQTANDNNDAVWKLHEGRPCKVVILRYKKLEHHHQKKKRSCWERYLTVIKDETARAYALMATRQHYYDEDNIFELECVDNSKNKVTLFHPATQQWICLDSEGELVKKEDLANVNMRWKLYTGWRKFTLQSMNTNKYLSAQSTGKVDANGFIALGWENWDIRRVGFVMPLESEVQADKASVSKSKHSKSENKGTSLVFVFVFVFVFNEQNEKADGILSPKSKPVSTQQDDNTDNTKKLLYVNHCSSLDDKIKDQIDSLKMRMATMSERKTTMEEKDAGVPVDEWANLQDSLRKKQLYVGEYKDTLNEILVKNLGRSKQCNDLFELLKEQQLEKTRTEKDIQKLQQELPVIEEKSNTIRKDLDQLNAKLSELQTQIKAKQIELNECVHVCTLKTDIFNKLSEKNKVLSHNVGVFEQQFNDFKQTELRIQLFETTLADFQHILRCEENWQRWTTNDVITWVRHIENGFFRDQFKLMFDVIKKYQFTGLDLSKMNEITLKNVLKIREEKHRKLLLAHIERITKSGVTTQEQFKICPDIIEKIDNESRKSISTPQKPSDDKADANLCIVCYNEKADRICLPCGHLCLGKDCESQVKESHKCAFCGQDLKDIIKVYTVGA
;
A
#
# COMPACT_ATOMS: atom_id res chain seq x y z
N MET A 1 17.54 49.89 -11.92
CA MET A 1 17.76 49.07 -10.71
C MET A 1 17.34 47.65 -11.03
N SER A 2 18.24 46.70 -10.81
CA SER A 2 18.44 45.51 -11.64
C SER A 2 17.56 44.30 -11.30
N LYS A 3 17.29 43.48 -12.32
CA LYS A 3 16.60 42.16 -12.30
C LYS A 3 17.41 41.04 -11.59
N GLN A 4 18.41 41.39 -10.78
CA GLN A 4 19.44 40.47 -10.32
C GLN A 4 19.17 39.87 -8.92
N THR A 5 18.11 40.30 -8.23
CA THR A 5 17.77 39.84 -6.87
C THR A 5 16.72 38.71 -6.82
N ALA A 6 16.26 38.19 -7.96
CA ALA A 6 15.26 37.11 -8.00
C ALA A 6 15.89 35.72 -7.79
N ASN A 7 17.14 35.50 -8.21
CA ASN A 7 17.81 34.19 -8.08
C ASN A 7 18.27 33.87 -6.64
N ASP A 8 18.66 34.88 -5.86
CA ASP A 8 19.16 34.67 -4.49
C ASP A 8 18.08 34.22 -3.49
N ASN A 9 16.80 34.43 -3.81
CA ASN A 9 15.68 34.03 -2.93
C ASN A 9 15.34 32.54 -3.03
N ASN A 10 15.67 31.87 -4.14
CA ASN A 10 15.55 30.42 -4.22
C ASN A 10 16.54 29.73 -3.26
N ASP A 11 17.73 30.28 -3.10
CA ASP A 11 18.74 29.76 -2.17
C ASP A 11 18.42 30.04 -0.69
N ALA A 12 17.60 31.05 -0.36
CA ALA A 12 17.27 31.36 1.03
C ALA A 12 16.38 30.29 1.72
N VAL A 13 15.61 29.51 0.95
CA VAL A 13 14.86 28.35 1.45
C VAL A 13 15.79 27.16 1.70
N TRP A 14 16.88 27.06 0.93
CA TRP A 14 17.80 25.92 0.92
C TRP A 14 19.12 26.16 1.67
N LYS A 15 19.44 27.40 2.06
CA LYS A 15 20.52 27.76 3.00
C LYS A 15 20.19 27.41 4.46
N LEU A 16 19.11 26.67 4.69
CA LEU A 16 18.75 26.02 5.95
C LEU A 16 19.40 24.62 6.01
N HIS A 17 20.68 24.56 6.39
CA HIS A 17 21.50 23.38 6.72
C HIS A 17 21.54 22.19 5.74
N GLU A 18 22.71 21.99 5.11
CA GLU A 18 23.35 20.69 4.82
C GLU A 18 22.41 19.52 4.41
N GLY A 19 21.58 19.72 3.38
CA GLY A 19 20.88 18.62 2.72
C GLY A 19 19.84 17.88 3.57
N ARG A 20 19.35 18.46 4.68
CA ARG A 20 18.23 17.88 5.45
C ARG A 20 16.95 18.68 5.20
N PRO A 21 15.87 18.08 4.67
CA PRO A 21 14.60 18.79 4.49
C PRO A 21 14.12 19.36 5.82
N CYS A 22 13.53 20.57 5.80
CA CYS A 22 12.85 21.12 6.97
C CYS A 22 11.64 20.24 7.28
N LYS A 23 11.80 19.36 8.28
CA LYS A 23 10.78 18.37 8.63
C LYS A 23 9.47 18.97 9.12
N VAL A 24 9.43 20.19 9.64
CA VAL A 24 8.23 20.69 10.32
C VAL A 24 7.97 22.16 10.00
N VAL A 25 6.81 22.46 9.42
CA VAL A 25 6.40 23.78 8.94
C VAL A 25 4.94 24.10 9.27
N ILE A 26 4.63 25.39 9.31
CA ILE A 26 3.27 25.94 9.37
C ILE A 26 3.01 26.73 8.10
N LEU A 27 1.88 26.49 7.45
CA LEU A 27 1.44 27.24 6.27
C LEU A 27 0.50 28.38 6.70
N ARG A 28 0.99 29.63 6.60
CA ARG A 28 0.25 30.83 7.00
C ARG A 28 -0.29 31.60 5.81
N TYR A 29 -1.59 31.83 5.78
CA TYR A 29 -2.25 32.72 4.83
C TYR A 29 -2.46 34.12 5.45
N LYS A 30 -2.04 35.16 4.72
CA LYS A 30 -2.23 36.57 5.14
C LYS A 30 -2.83 37.41 4.02
N LYS A 31 -4.08 37.83 4.24
CA LYS A 31 -4.77 38.77 3.36
C LYS A 31 -4.83 40.16 4.00
N LEU A 32 -4.42 41.18 3.25
CA LEU A 32 -4.63 42.58 3.60
C LEU A 32 -5.96 43.02 3.00
N GLU A 33 -6.99 43.18 3.82
CA GLU A 33 -8.25 43.78 3.35
C GLU A 33 -8.18 45.30 3.52
N HIS A 34 -8.26 46.00 2.38
CA HIS A 34 -8.43 47.45 2.36
C HIS A 34 -9.92 47.76 2.50
N HIS A 35 -10.39 47.97 3.73
CA HIS A 35 -11.70 48.55 3.95
C HIS A 35 -11.68 50.03 3.55
N HIS A 36 -12.45 50.38 2.53
CA HIS A 36 -12.45 51.71 1.92
C HIS A 36 -13.01 52.84 2.81
N GLN A 37 -13.47 52.58 4.05
CA GLN A 37 -14.21 53.58 4.83
C GLN A 37 -13.64 54.02 6.19
N LYS A 38 -12.70 53.36 6.86
CA LYS A 38 -12.05 53.91 8.08
C LYS A 38 -10.62 53.36 8.22
N LYS A 39 -9.67 54.20 8.67
CA LYS A 39 -8.21 53.98 8.79
C LYS A 39 -7.78 52.84 9.76
N LYS A 40 -8.48 51.71 9.84
CA LYS A 40 -8.04 50.51 10.58
C LYS A 40 -7.82 49.38 9.58
N ARG A 41 -6.55 49.03 9.35
CA ARG A 41 -6.18 47.82 8.60
C ARG A 41 -6.38 46.63 9.54
N SER A 42 -7.43 45.82 9.34
CA SER A 42 -7.51 44.51 9.98
C SER A 42 -6.78 43.51 9.09
N CYS A 43 -5.60 43.04 9.51
CA CYS A 43 -5.01 41.84 8.93
C CYS A 43 -5.49 40.63 9.72
N TRP A 44 -6.10 39.68 9.04
CA TRP A 44 -6.45 38.40 9.64
C TRP A 44 -5.45 37.37 9.12
N GLU A 45 -4.79 36.68 10.04
CA GLU A 45 -3.89 35.57 9.72
C GLU A 45 -4.66 34.27 9.92
N ARG A 46 -4.51 33.34 8.98
CA ARG A 46 -5.07 32.00 9.08
C ARG A 46 -4.00 30.96 8.80
N TYR A 47 -4.13 29.81 9.43
CA TYR A 47 -3.20 28.68 9.25
C TYR A 47 -3.93 27.57 8.54
N LEU A 48 -3.24 26.86 7.64
CA LEU A 48 -3.78 25.60 7.13
C LEU A 48 -3.94 24.66 8.33
N THR A 49 -5.14 24.15 8.52
CA THR A 49 -5.54 23.32 9.65
C THR A 49 -6.24 22.08 9.14
N VAL A 50 -5.89 20.92 9.68
CA VAL A 50 -6.64 19.69 9.49
C VAL A 50 -7.71 19.59 10.58
N ILE A 51 -8.98 19.72 10.22
CA ILE A 51 -10.09 19.59 11.17
C ILE A 51 -10.65 18.17 11.10
N LYS A 52 -10.78 17.52 12.26
CA LYS A 52 -11.56 16.28 12.42
C LYS A 52 -13.05 16.60 12.27
N ASP A 53 -13.69 16.12 11.21
CA ASP A 53 -15.14 16.15 11.12
C ASP A 53 -15.70 14.87 11.76
N GLU A 54 -16.16 14.99 13.01
CA GLU A 54 -16.75 13.90 13.77
C GLU A 54 -18.01 13.34 13.10
N THR A 55 -18.68 14.11 12.25
CA THR A 55 -19.93 13.72 11.60
C THR A 55 -19.72 12.97 10.29
N ALA A 56 -18.62 13.21 9.60
CA ALA A 56 -18.37 12.67 8.25
C ALA A 56 -17.36 11.51 8.19
N ARG A 57 -16.69 11.16 9.32
CA ARG A 57 -15.46 10.32 9.31
C ARG A 57 -14.41 10.81 8.30
N ALA A 58 -14.51 12.07 7.90
CA ALA A 58 -13.63 12.73 6.96
C ALA A 58 -12.91 13.85 7.71
N TYR A 59 -11.79 14.31 7.18
CA TYR A 59 -11.12 15.48 7.72
C TYR A 59 -11.21 16.61 6.71
N ALA A 60 -11.65 17.79 7.15
CA ALA A 60 -11.63 18.98 6.33
C ALA A 60 -10.25 19.66 6.40
N LEU A 61 -9.91 20.42 5.36
CA LEU A 61 -8.83 21.40 5.42
C LEU A 61 -9.46 22.79 5.51
N MET A 62 -9.07 23.54 6.52
CA MET A 62 -9.54 24.90 6.73
C MET A 62 -8.37 25.83 6.98
N ALA A 63 -8.59 27.10 6.68
CA ALA A 63 -7.71 28.18 7.09
C ALA A 63 -8.30 28.77 8.38
N THR A 64 -7.88 28.29 9.56
CA THR A 64 -8.45 28.71 10.85
C THR A 64 -7.64 29.83 11.49
N ARG A 65 -8.24 30.51 12.48
CA ARG A 65 -7.57 31.55 13.30
C ARG A 65 -6.98 30.99 14.60
N GLN A 66 -6.79 29.67 14.69
CA GLN A 66 -6.30 29.02 15.90
C GLN A 66 -4.87 29.46 16.26
N HIS A 67 -4.45 29.09 17.48
CA HIS A 67 -3.11 29.36 17.96
C HIS A 67 -2.06 28.76 17.03
N TYR A 68 -0.98 29.52 16.83
CA TYR A 68 0.12 29.21 15.91
C TYR A 68 0.76 27.83 16.14
N TYR A 69 0.65 27.26 17.35
CA TYR A 69 1.29 25.99 17.74
C TYR A 69 0.30 24.83 17.94
N ASP A 70 -0.90 24.92 17.38
CA ASP A 70 -1.82 23.77 17.38
C ASP A 70 -1.23 22.62 16.54
N GLU A 71 -1.31 21.39 17.02
CA GLU A 71 -0.77 20.22 16.32
C GLU A 71 -1.45 20.03 14.95
N ASP A 72 -2.71 20.43 14.84
CA ASP A 72 -3.50 20.41 13.61
C ASP A 72 -3.04 21.42 12.55
N ASN A 73 -2.13 22.34 12.90
CA ASN A 73 -1.54 23.35 12.01
C ASN A 73 -0.12 22.99 11.54
N ILE A 74 0.40 21.86 11.97
CA ILE A 74 1.78 21.44 11.75
C ILE A 74 1.86 20.43 10.60
N PHE A 75 2.73 20.70 9.61
CA PHE A 75 2.94 19.85 8.45
C PHE A 75 4.42 19.54 8.25
N GLU A 76 4.72 18.39 7.64
CA GLU A 76 6.06 18.05 7.16
C GLU A 76 6.13 18.24 5.64
N LEU A 77 7.20 18.91 5.19
CA LEU A 77 7.53 19.06 3.78
C LEU A 77 8.67 18.10 3.45
N GLU A 78 8.37 17.06 2.69
CA GLU A 78 9.38 16.10 2.22
C GLU A 78 9.70 16.33 0.75
N CYS A 79 10.98 16.27 0.38
CA CYS A 79 11.39 16.40 -1.01
C CYS A 79 11.17 15.10 -1.77
N VAL A 80 10.62 15.22 -2.98
CA VAL A 80 10.41 14.07 -3.87
C VAL A 80 11.50 14.05 -4.94
N ASP A 81 12.08 12.87 -5.20
CA ASP A 81 13.07 12.63 -6.27
C ASP A 81 14.31 13.55 -6.22
N ASN A 82 14.77 13.96 -5.03
CA ASN A 82 15.87 14.93 -4.83
C ASN A 82 15.65 16.28 -5.54
N SER A 83 14.42 16.60 -5.92
CA SER A 83 14.10 17.83 -6.62
C SER A 83 13.79 18.95 -5.63
N LYS A 84 14.54 20.07 -5.73
CA LYS A 84 14.38 21.25 -4.86
C LYS A 84 13.04 21.98 -4.98
N ASN A 85 12.17 21.61 -5.91
CA ASN A 85 10.86 22.25 -6.08
C ASN A 85 9.69 21.26 -6.09
N LYS A 86 9.94 19.97 -5.86
CA LYS A 86 8.88 18.96 -5.73
C LYS A 86 8.84 18.48 -4.31
N VAL A 87 7.69 18.67 -3.68
CA VAL A 87 7.49 18.37 -2.27
C VAL A 87 6.19 17.59 -2.08
N THR A 88 6.13 16.83 -1.01
CA THR A 88 4.88 16.27 -0.48
C THR A 88 4.56 16.97 0.84
N LEU A 89 3.27 17.07 1.17
CA LEU A 89 2.79 17.75 2.37
C LEU A 89 2.12 16.73 3.30
N PHE A 90 2.84 16.34 4.36
CA PHE A 90 2.39 15.35 5.34
C PHE A 90 1.85 16.04 6.59
N HIS A 91 0.82 15.47 7.20
CA HIS A 91 0.27 15.95 8.46
C HIS A 91 0.54 14.92 9.58
N PRO A 92 1.52 15.16 10.48
CA PRO A 92 1.94 14.20 11.50
C PRO A 92 0.83 13.70 12.42
N ALA A 93 -0.04 14.61 12.89
CA ALA A 93 -1.05 14.26 13.88
C ALA A 93 -2.10 13.27 13.32
N THR A 94 -2.35 13.29 12.00
CA THR A 94 -3.28 12.38 11.36
C THR A 94 -2.62 11.29 10.52
N GLN A 95 -1.27 11.29 10.42
CA GLN A 95 -0.51 10.38 9.56
C GLN A 95 -1.00 10.36 8.10
N GLN A 96 -1.37 11.51 7.55
CA GLN A 96 -1.98 11.61 6.23
C GLN A 96 -1.28 12.62 5.34
N TRP A 97 -1.24 12.31 4.05
CA TRP A 97 -0.76 13.21 3.01
C TRP A 97 -1.88 14.07 2.44
N ILE A 98 -1.60 15.35 2.24
CA ILE A 98 -2.51 16.27 1.56
C ILE A 98 -2.32 16.11 0.05
N CYS A 99 -3.37 15.69 -0.66
CA CYS A 99 -3.37 15.56 -2.12
C CYS A 99 -4.67 16.04 -2.75
N LEU A 100 -4.67 16.11 -4.08
CA LEU A 100 -5.88 16.36 -4.86
C LEU A 100 -6.27 15.07 -5.59
N ASP A 101 -7.56 14.76 -5.64
CA ASP A 101 -8.06 13.68 -6.49
C ASP A 101 -8.07 14.10 -7.98
N SER A 102 -8.62 13.24 -8.85
CA SER A 102 -8.72 13.51 -10.29
C SER A 102 -9.67 14.66 -10.62
N GLU A 103 -10.66 14.94 -9.78
CA GLU A 103 -11.58 16.07 -9.92
C GLU A 103 -10.94 17.38 -9.40
N GLY A 104 -9.84 17.23 -8.66
CA GLY A 104 -9.08 18.29 -8.04
C GLY A 104 -9.70 18.78 -6.74
N GLU A 105 -10.47 17.91 -6.08
CA GLU A 105 -10.92 18.11 -4.71
C GLU A 105 -9.82 17.65 -3.74
N LEU A 106 -9.74 18.31 -2.59
CA LEU A 106 -8.76 17.98 -1.55
C LEU A 106 -9.14 16.67 -0.87
N VAL A 107 -8.28 15.67 -1.03
CA VAL A 107 -8.42 14.36 -0.41
C VAL A 107 -7.19 14.03 0.43
N LYS A 108 -7.37 13.13 1.38
CA LYS A 108 -6.29 12.64 2.25
C LYS A 108 -6.08 11.17 1.94
N LYS A 109 -4.82 10.75 1.87
CA LYS A 109 -4.46 9.34 1.61
C LYS A 109 -3.34 8.90 2.54
N GLU A 110 -3.38 7.62 2.90
CA GLU A 110 -2.39 6.96 3.76
C GLU A 110 -1.22 6.38 2.93
N ASP A 111 -1.42 6.13 1.63
CA ASP A 111 -0.46 5.40 0.81
C ASP A 111 0.43 6.32 -0.04
N LEU A 112 1.76 6.27 0.18
CA LEU A 112 2.81 7.05 -0.48
C LEU A 112 2.95 6.82 -2.00
N ALA A 113 2.41 5.73 -2.55
CA ALA A 113 2.61 5.37 -3.95
C ALA A 113 1.88 6.30 -4.97
N ASN A 114 1.02 7.22 -4.51
CA ASN A 114 0.19 8.01 -5.41
C ASN A 114 0.90 9.26 -5.97
N VAL A 115 0.97 9.38 -7.31
CA VAL A 115 1.49 10.58 -8.00
C VAL A 115 0.76 11.86 -7.57
N ASN A 116 -0.48 11.73 -7.09
CA ASN A 116 -1.35 12.84 -6.68
C ASN A 116 -0.86 13.61 -5.44
N MET A 117 0.10 13.08 -4.67
CA MET A 117 0.65 13.75 -3.48
C MET A 117 1.79 14.73 -3.79
N ARG A 118 2.23 14.82 -5.05
CA ARG A 118 3.34 15.68 -5.44
C ARG A 118 2.86 17.10 -5.68
N TRP A 119 3.47 18.04 -4.98
CA TRP A 119 3.27 19.47 -5.14
C TRP A 119 4.53 20.10 -5.72
N LYS A 120 4.34 21.02 -6.66
CA LYS A 120 5.40 21.89 -7.14
C LYS A 120 5.36 23.19 -6.35
N LEU A 121 6.45 23.49 -5.67
CA LEU A 121 6.63 24.69 -4.86
C LEU A 121 7.19 25.82 -5.73
N TYR A 122 6.43 26.91 -5.86
CA TYR A 122 6.91 28.14 -6.47
C TYR A 122 7.22 29.17 -5.39
N THR A 123 8.37 29.82 -5.52
CA THR A 123 8.83 30.86 -4.60
C THR A 123 8.51 32.23 -5.20
N GLY A 124 7.89 33.08 -4.39
CA GLY A 124 7.69 34.50 -4.64
C GLY A 124 8.36 35.32 -3.53
N TRP A 125 8.20 36.64 -3.56
CA TRP A 125 8.78 37.50 -2.52
C TRP A 125 8.12 37.23 -1.16
N ARG A 126 8.78 36.40 -0.31
CA ARG A 126 8.32 35.94 1.01
C ARG A 126 7.00 35.16 1.02
N LYS A 127 6.60 34.65 -0.14
CA LYS A 127 5.35 33.92 -0.34
C LYS A 127 5.62 32.70 -1.20
N PHE A 128 4.82 31.66 -1.04
CA PHE A 128 4.94 30.41 -1.73
C PHE A 128 3.59 30.03 -2.31
N THR A 129 3.59 29.38 -3.46
CA THR A 129 2.39 28.73 -4.00
C THR A 129 2.68 27.25 -4.18
N LEU A 130 1.69 26.42 -3.88
CA LEU A 130 1.75 24.97 -4.02
C LEU A 130 0.84 24.56 -5.16
N GLN A 131 1.39 24.05 -6.25
CA GLN A 131 0.64 23.54 -7.40
C GLN A 131 0.65 22.01 -7.40
N SER A 132 -0.50 21.37 -7.41
CA SER A 132 -0.57 19.92 -7.56
C SER A 132 -0.01 19.53 -8.92
N MET A 133 0.92 18.57 -8.94
CA MET A 133 1.52 18.09 -10.18
C MET A 133 0.56 17.22 -11.01
N ASN A 134 -0.50 16.68 -10.40
CA ASN A 134 -1.48 15.85 -11.10
C ASN A 134 -2.54 16.71 -11.80
N THR A 135 -3.11 17.68 -11.10
CA THR A 135 -4.25 18.47 -11.61
C THR A 135 -3.88 19.87 -12.10
N ASN A 136 -2.63 20.29 -11.90
CA ASN A 136 -2.16 21.66 -12.14
C ASN A 136 -2.93 22.76 -11.36
N LYS A 137 -3.77 22.39 -10.39
CA LYS A 137 -4.46 23.33 -9.51
C LYS A 137 -3.57 23.78 -8.35
N TYR A 138 -3.79 24.99 -7.86
CA TYR A 138 -3.06 25.61 -6.75
C TYR A 138 -3.84 25.47 -5.46
N LEU A 139 -3.16 25.11 -4.37
CA LEU A 139 -3.75 25.10 -3.04
C LEU A 139 -4.10 26.54 -2.63
N SER A 140 -5.37 26.81 -2.35
CA SER A 140 -5.87 28.15 -2.03
C SER A 140 -6.75 28.18 -0.79
N ALA A 141 -6.78 29.33 -0.14
CA ALA A 141 -7.66 29.61 1.00
C ALA A 141 -8.63 30.75 0.68
N GLN A 142 -9.92 30.46 0.75
CA GLN A 142 -10.97 31.45 0.59
C GLN A 142 -11.13 32.36 1.81
N SER A 143 -11.81 33.50 1.64
CA SER A 143 -12.15 34.42 2.74
C SER A 143 -13.08 33.78 3.79
N THR A 144 -13.82 32.74 3.42
CA THR A 144 -14.64 31.93 4.35
C THR A 144 -13.79 31.06 5.28
N GLY A 145 -12.55 30.76 4.90
CA GLY A 145 -11.68 29.81 5.59
C GLY A 145 -11.76 28.41 4.99
N LYS A 146 -12.61 28.19 3.98
CA LYS A 146 -12.57 26.97 3.17
C LYS A 146 -11.25 26.93 2.39
N VAL A 147 -10.58 25.79 2.42
CA VAL A 147 -9.41 25.52 1.59
C VAL A 147 -9.87 24.70 0.40
N ASP A 148 -9.45 25.12 -0.80
CA ASP A 148 -9.81 24.53 -2.07
C ASP A 148 -8.58 24.47 -2.99
N ALA A 149 -8.78 23.99 -4.22
CA ALA A 149 -7.76 24.03 -5.25
C ALA A 149 -8.26 24.77 -6.49
N ASN A 150 -7.55 25.82 -6.90
CA ASN A 150 -7.94 26.68 -8.01
C ASN A 150 -7.05 26.48 -9.24
N GLY A 151 -7.63 26.54 -10.44
CA GLY A 151 -6.90 26.31 -11.70
C GLY A 151 -5.99 27.47 -12.14
N PHE A 152 -6.02 28.61 -11.46
CA PHE A 152 -5.28 29.82 -11.85
C PHE A 152 -4.84 30.62 -10.61
N ILE A 153 -3.78 31.41 -10.76
CA ILE A 153 -3.32 32.37 -9.75
C ILE A 153 -3.94 33.73 -10.08
N ALA A 154 -5.07 34.10 -9.48
CA ALA A 154 -5.68 35.41 -9.78
C ALA A 154 -5.86 36.32 -8.57
N LEU A 155 -5.97 35.77 -7.35
CA LEU A 155 -6.48 36.55 -6.22
C LEU A 155 -5.52 36.58 -5.02
N GLY A 156 -4.35 35.95 -5.18
CA GLY A 156 -3.36 35.82 -4.12
C GLY A 156 -3.83 34.94 -2.97
N TRP A 157 -4.94 34.21 -3.15
CA TRP A 157 -5.49 33.21 -2.24
C TRP A 157 -4.63 31.94 -2.22
N GLU A 158 -3.79 31.80 -3.22
CA GLU A 158 -2.83 30.72 -3.43
C GLU A 158 -1.49 30.98 -2.73
N ASN A 159 -1.31 32.17 -2.12
CA ASN A 159 -0.05 32.58 -1.51
C ASN A 159 0.02 32.24 -0.01
N TRP A 160 0.98 31.39 0.32
CA TRP A 160 1.27 30.92 1.67
C TRP A 160 2.62 31.47 2.17
N ASP A 161 2.73 31.72 3.45
CA ASP A 161 3.98 32.04 4.16
C ASP A 161 4.37 30.79 4.96
N ILE A 162 5.49 30.17 4.60
CA ILE A 162 5.98 28.94 5.25
C ILE A 162 6.82 29.34 6.44
N ARG A 163 6.42 28.92 7.63
CA ARG A 163 7.15 29.18 8.87
C ARG A 163 7.73 27.90 9.46
N ARG A 164 8.98 27.94 9.89
CA ARG A 164 9.62 26.82 10.58
C ARG A 164 9.13 26.76 12.02
N VAL A 165 8.74 25.59 12.47
CA VAL A 165 8.51 25.32 13.89
C VAL A 165 9.88 25.00 14.50
N GLY A 166 10.36 25.83 15.43
CA GLY A 166 11.54 25.48 16.24
C GLY A 166 11.21 24.28 17.12
N PHE A 167 12.20 23.44 17.44
CA PHE A 167 12.02 22.23 18.28
C PHE A 167 11.11 22.52 19.47
N VAL A 168 9.89 21.96 19.45
CA VAL A 168 8.99 21.93 20.60
C VAL A 168 9.31 20.64 21.33
N MET A 169 9.87 20.73 22.55
CA MET A 169 9.97 19.54 23.41
C MET A 169 8.54 19.14 23.79
N PRO A 170 8.16 17.86 23.65
CA PRO A 170 6.86 17.41 24.15
C PRO A 170 6.82 17.67 25.65
N LEU A 171 5.80 18.41 26.11
CA LEU A 171 5.48 18.52 27.53
C LEU A 171 5.05 17.12 27.98
N GLU A 172 5.90 16.46 28.78
CA GLU A 172 5.55 15.23 29.47
C GLU A 172 4.30 15.50 30.32
N SER A 173 3.19 14.85 29.97
CA SER A 173 1.97 14.90 30.76
C SER A 173 2.16 14.08 32.04
N GLU A 174 1.93 14.76 33.16
CA GLU A 174 1.89 14.23 34.52
C GLU A 174 0.94 13.03 34.61
N VAL A 175 1.49 11.82 34.76
CA VAL A 175 0.72 10.63 35.11
C VAL A 175 0.40 10.70 36.60
N GLN A 176 -0.86 11.00 36.93
CA GLN A 176 -1.38 10.83 38.29
C GLN A 176 -1.38 9.34 38.66
N ALA A 177 -0.71 9.05 39.76
CA ALA A 177 -0.62 7.74 40.38
C ALA A 177 -1.90 7.42 41.17
N ASP A 178 -2.50 6.26 40.92
CA ASP A 178 -3.33 5.58 41.89
C ASP A 178 -2.70 4.23 42.28
N LYS A 179 -2.52 4.07 43.60
CA LYS A 179 -1.99 2.89 44.28
C LYS A 179 -3.14 2.07 44.87
N ALA A 180 -3.14 0.76 44.60
CA ALA A 180 -3.50 -0.35 45.53
C ALA A 180 -3.37 -1.67 44.74
N SER A 181 -2.36 -2.54 44.91
CA SER A 181 -1.90 -3.39 46.03
C SER A 181 -2.32 -4.87 45.88
N VAL A 182 -1.37 -5.78 46.17
CA VAL A 182 -1.48 -7.24 46.46
C VAL A 182 -1.48 -8.15 45.20
N SER A 183 -0.68 -9.22 45.02
CA SER A 183 0.20 -10.06 45.88
C SER A 183 1.26 -10.82 45.06
N LYS A 184 2.29 -11.27 45.78
CA LYS A 184 3.46 -12.12 45.45
C LYS A 184 3.17 -13.46 44.73
N SER A 185 4.10 -13.91 43.87
CA SER A 185 4.77 -15.22 43.98
C SER A 185 6.04 -15.33 43.10
N LYS A 186 7.00 -16.14 43.57
CA LYS A 186 8.39 -16.34 43.07
C LYS A 186 8.52 -17.50 42.05
N HIS A 187 9.70 -17.55 41.41
CA HIS A 187 10.34 -18.61 40.60
C HIS A 187 9.85 -18.70 39.13
N SER A 188 10.68 -18.92 38.09
CA SER A 188 12.05 -19.41 37.94
C SER A 188 12.61 -19.05 36.54
N LYS A 189 13.94 -19.14 36.40
CA LYS A 189 14.74 -19.06 35.17
C LYS A 189 14.26 -20.01 34.05
N SER A 190 14.32 -19.58 32.78
CA SER A 190 15.09 -20.25 31.70
C SER A 190 14.93 -19.54 30.34
N GLU A 191 15.95 -19.69 29.52
CA GLU A 191 16.15 -19.23 28.14
C GLU A 191 15.04 -19.65 27.17
N ASN A 192 14.66 -18.81 26.20
CA ASN A 192 14.98 -19.00 24.77
C ASN A 192 14.19 -18.06 23.83
N LYS A 193 14.89 -17.70 22.75
CA LYS A 193 14.51 -17.22 21.40
C LYS A 193 13.01 -17.21 21.07
N GLY A 194 12.49 -16.03 20.72
CA GLY A 194 11.16 -15.82 20.14
C GLY A 194 11.25 -15.34 18.69
N THR A 195 11.11 -16.28 17.75
CA THR A 195 10.76 -16.05 16.35
C THR A 195 9.27 -15.71 16.23
N SER A 196 8.95 -14.70 15.43
CA SER A 196 7.59 -14.23 15.14
C SER A 196 6.71 -15.33 14.53
N LEU A 197 5.59 -15.60 15.20
CA LEU A 197 4.51 -16.46 14.72
C LEU A 197 3.41 -15.58 14.12
N VAL A 198 3.23 -15.70 12.81
CA VAL A 198 2.11 -15.15 12.03
C VAL A 198 1.00 -16.21 12.04
N PHE A 199 -0.19 -15.84 12.54
CA PHE A 199 -1.39 -16.66 12.41
C PHE A 199 -2.05 -16.39 11.06
N VAL A 200 -2.12 -17.41 10.18
CA VAL A 200 -3.06 -17.45 9.05
C VAL A 200 -3.80 -18.77 9.14
N PHE A 201 -5.11 -18.70 9.35
CA PHE A 201 -6.03 -19.83 9.24
C PHE A 201 -6.32 -20.07 7.75
N VAL A 202 -6.05 -21.29 7.27
CA VAL A 202 -6.56 -21.81 5.99
C VAL A 202 -7.25 -23.14 6.29
N PHE A 203 -8.57 -23.17 6.12
CA PHE A 203 -9.35 -24.40 6.14
C PHE A 203 -9.22 -25.08 4.77
N VAL A 204 -8.83 -26.35 4.81
CA VAL A 204 -8.78 -27.27 3.67
C VAL A 204 -10.15 -27.97 3.56
N PHE A 205 -10.78 -27.92 2.38
CA PHE A 205 -11.82 -28.87 1.99
C PHE A 205 -11.24 -29.79 0.91
N VAL A 206 -11.14 -31.08 1.24
CA VAL A 206 -10.87 -32.15 0.28
C VAL A 206 -12.22 -32.72 -0.18
N PHE A 207 -12.50 -32.61 -1.48
CA PHE A 207 -13.50 -33.43 -2.15
C PHE A 207 -12.95 -34.86 -2.26
N ASN A 208 -13.76 -35.85 -1.93
CA ASN A 208 -13.53 -37.22 -2.36
C ASN A 208 -14.83 -37.78 -2.95
N GLU A 209 -14.82 -38.00 -4.25
CA GLU A 209 -15.82 -38.76 -5.00
C GLU A 209 -15.70 -40.24 -4.64
N GLN A 210 -16.83 -40.92 -4.42
CA GLN A 210 -16.94 -42.33 -4.78
C GLN A 210 -18.32 -42.65 -5.35
N ASN A 211 -18.26 -43.37 -6.47
CA ASN A 211 -19.32 -44.17 -7.07
C ASN A 211 -19.85 -45.21 -6.07
N GLU A 212 -21.14 -45.57 -6.15
CA GLU A 212 -21.59 -46.87 -6.66
C GLU A 212 -23.12 -47.02 -6.56
N LYS A 213 -23.71 -47.52 -7.64
CA LYS A 213 -25.06 -48.09 -7.71
C LYS A 213 -24.89 -49.61 -7.74
N ALA A 214 -25.65 -50.36 -6.94
CA ALA A 214 -26.40 -51.56 -7.35
C ALA A 214 -27.11 -52.25 -6.17
N ASP A 215 -28.31 -52.74 -6.49
CA ASP A 215 -29.04 -53.90 -5.97
C ASP A 215 -29.76 -53.90 -4.61
N GLY A 216 -31.00 -54.43 -4.64
CA GLY A 216 -31.35 -55.51 -3.72
C GLY A 216 -32.72 -55.43 -3.02
N ILE A 217 -33.70 -56.08 -3.63
CA ILE A 217 -35.04 -56.47 -3.14
C ILE A 217 -34.99 -57.18 -1.75
N LEU A 218 -35.99 -56.94 -0.87
CA LEU A 218 -36.87 -57.95 -0.24
C LEU A 218 -37.79 -57.35 0.86
N SER A 219 -39.10 -57.63 0.75
CA SER A 219 -40.11 -57.53 1.82
C SER A 219 -39.97 -58.69 2.83
N PRO A 220 -40.66 -58.70 4.00
CA PRO A 220 -42.02 -59.28 4.01
C PRO A 220 -43.02 -58.76 5.09
N LYS A 221 -44.25 -59.26 4.91
CA LYS A 221 -45.52 -59.11 5.64
C LYS A 221 -45.51 -59.68 7.08
N SER A 222 -46.40 -59.20 7.95
CA SER A 222 -47.61 -59.93 8.44
C SER A 222 -48.29 -59.27 9.65
N LYS A 223 -49.63 -59.46 9.73
CA LYS A 223 -50.57 -59.02 10.78
C LYS A 223 -50.59 -60.00 11.96
N PRO A 224 -51.01 -59.61 13.18
CA PRO A 224 -51.51 -60.55 14.16
C PRO A 224 -53.05 -60.56 14.26
N VAL A 225 -53.56 -61.78 14.42
CA VAL A 225 -54.94 -62.18 14.68
C VAL A 225 -55.21 -62.06 16.18
N SER A 226 -56.35 -61.48 16.56
CA SER A 226 -56.83 -61.42 17.95
C SER A 226 -57.73 -62.61 18.26
N THR A 227 -57.44 -63.34 19.33
CA THR A 227 -58.34 -64.33 19.94
C THR A 227 -58.57 -63.92 21.40
N GLN A 228 -59.78 -63.46 21.69
CA GLN A 228 -60.33 -63.39 23.06
C GLN A 228 -60.71 -64.82 23.48
N GLN A 229 -60.36 -65.21 24.69
CA GLN A 229 -60.85 -66.44 25.31
C GLN A 229 -61.21 -66.16 26.77
N ASP A 230 -62.44 -66.53 27.14
CA ASP A 230 -63.11 -66.21 28.40
C ASP A 230 -62.53 -66.97 29.61
N ASP A 231 -62.12 -66.23 30.64
CA ASP A 231 -61.72 -66.73 31.96
C ASP A 231 -62.95 -66.82 32.88
N ASN A 232 -63.56 -68.00 33.00
CA ASN A 232 -64.59 -68.23 34.03
C ASN A 232 -64.64 -69.65 34.62
N THR A 233 -63.48 -70.31 34.79
CA THR A 233 -63.43 -71.70 35.30
C THR A 233 -62.65 -71.94 36.60
N ASP A 234 -62.03 -70.91 37.20
CA ASP A 234 -61.06 -71.15 38.29
C ASP A 234 -61.63 -71.12 39.72
N ASN A 235 -62.84 -70.56 39.92
CA ASN A 235 -63.45 -70.49 41.25
C ASN A 235 -64.12 -71.79 41.73
N THR A 236 -64.39 -72.74 40.82
CA THR A 236 -65.11 -73.99 41.17
C THR A 236 -64.19 -75.06 41.78
N LYS A 237 -62.87 -75.00 41.55
CA LYS A 237 -61.91 -75.99 42.07
C LYS A 237 -61.44 -75.72 43.50
N LYS A 238 -61.43 -74.46 43.95
CA LYS A 238 -61.06 -74.10 45.34
C LYS A 238 -62.07 -74.58 46.38
N LEU A 239 -63.36 -74.68 46.04
CA LEU A 239 -64.41 -75.10 46.99
C LEU A 239 -64.42 -76.61 47.27
N LEU A 240 -63.94 -77.44 46.33
CA LEU A 240 -63.95 -78.91 46.47
C LEU A 240 -62.81 -79.45 47.35
N TYR A 241 -61.70 -78.74 47.46
CA TYR A 241 -60.53 -79.23 48.22
C TYR A 241 -60.64 -78.99 49.73
N VAL A 242 -61.32 -77.90 50.15
CA VAL A 242 -61.52 -77.57 51.58
C VAL A 242 -62.51 -78.52 52.24
N ASN A 243 -63.54 -78.97 51.51
CA ASN A 243 -64.55 -79.90 52.04
C ASN A 243 -64.02 -81.34 52.22
N HIS A 244 -62.93 -81.71 51.54
CA HIS A 244 -62.38 -83.05 51.65
C HIS A 244 -61.42 -83.22 52.83
N CYS A 245 -60.76 -82.14 53.29
CA CYS A 245 -59.83 -82.17 54.43
C CYS A 245 -60.57 -82.14 55.78
N SER A 246 -61.65 -81.35 55.91
CA SER A 246 -62.48 -81.33 57.12
C SER A 246 -63.10 -82.71 57.40
N SER A 247 -63.56 -83.41 56.36
CA SER A 247 -64.11 -84.77 56.47
C SER A 247 -63.10 -85.82 56.96
N LEU A 248 -61.80 -85.62 56.70
CA LEU A 248 -60.75 -86.56 57.10
C LEU A 248 -60.31 -86.34 58.55
N ASP A 249 -60.19 -85.08 58.97
CA ASP A 249 -59.87 -84.70 60.35
C ASP A 249 -60.96 -85.18 61.32
N ASP A 250 -62.23 -85.03 60.96
CA ASP A 250 -63.35 -85.51 61.77
C ASP A 250 -63.34 -87.04 61.91
N LYS A 251 -63.06 -87.78 60.82
CA LYS A 251 -62.95 -89.26 60.86
C LYS A 251 -61.78 -89.76 61.70
N ILE A 252 -60.62 -89.08 61.66
CA ILE A 252 -59.45 -89.46 62.46
C ILE A 252 -59.69 -89.14 63.94
N LYS A 253 -60.32 -88.00 64.23
CA LYS A 253 -60.73 -87.61 65.58
C LYS A 253 -61.72 -88.61 66.19
N ASP A 254 -62.73 -89.02 65.43
CA ASP A 254 -63.71 -90.04 65.85
C ASP A 254 -63.04 -91.39 66.15
N GLN A 255 -62.04 -91.80 65.36
CA GLN A 255 -61.28 -93.03 65.62
C GLN A 255 -60.40 -92.94 66.88
N ILE A 256 -59.80 -91.78 67.13
CA ILE A 256 -58.99 -91.54 68.34
C ILE A 256 -59.88 -91.52 69.58
N ASP A 257 -61.03 -90.86 69.52
CA ASP A 257 -61.95 -90.76 70.66
C ASP A 257 -62.65 -92.11 70.95
N SER A 258 -62.92 -92.91 69.92
CA SER A 258 -63.35 -94.32 70.05
C SER A 258 -62.32 -95.20 70.77
N LEU A 259 -61.03 -95.04 70.46
CA LEU A 259 -59.95 -95.77 71.14
C LEU A 259 -59.78 -95.33 72.60
N LYS A 260 -59.88 -94.02 72.89
CA LYS A 260 -59.87 -93.50 74.27
C LYS A 260 -61.03 -94.06 75.09
N MET A 261 -62.24 -94.13 74.52
CA MET A 261 -63.39 -94.74 75.17
C MET A 261 -63.14 -96.21 75.51
N ARG A 262 -62.62 -97.01 74.56
CA ARG A 262 -62.28 -98.42 74.80
C ARG A 262 -61.25 -98.61 75.93
N MET A 263 -60.24 -97.75 76.01
CA MET A 263 -59.26 -97.77 77.09
C MET A 263 -59.90 -97.42 78.45
N ALA A 264 -60.84 -96.46 78.49
CA ALA A 264 -61.58 -96.12 79.69
C ALA A 264 -62.46 -97.29 80.18
N THR A 265 -63.18 -97.97 79.26
CA THR A 265 -64.01 -99.14 79.60
C THR A 265 -63.19 -100.32 80.11
N MET A 266 -61.97 -100.51 79.60
CA MET A 266 -61.04 -101.53 80.09
C MET A 266 -60.45 -101.17 81.47
N SER A 267 -60.24 -99.88 81.73
CA SER A 267 -59.81 -99.38 83.04
C SER A 267 -60.90 -99.57 84.10
N GLU A 268 -62.17 -99.35 83.76
CA GLU A 268 -63.31 -99.61 84.65
C GLU A 268 -63.48 -101.11 84.97
N ARG A 269 -63.27 -102.00 83.97
CA ARG A 269 -63.27 -103.46 84.20
C ARG A 269 -62.14 -103.92 85.10
N LYS A 270 -60.99 -103.25 85.08
CA LYS A 270 -59.86 -103.50 86.00
C LYS A 270 -60.20 -103.14 87.44
N THR A 271 -60.99 -102.08 87.67
CA THR A 271 -61.41 -101.67 89.02
C THR A 271 -62.54 -102.51 89.63
N THR A 272 -63.29 -103.29 88.84
CA THR A 272 -64.39 -104.13 89.33
C THR A 272 -64.06 -105.62 89.49
N MET A 273 -62.84 -106.06 89.17
CA MET A 273 -62.41 -107.48 89.22
C MET A 273 -61.31 -107.77 90.26
N GLU A 274 -61.30 -107.07 91.41
CA GLU A 274 -60.40 -107.39 92.54
C GLU A 274 -61.03 -108.28 93.63
N GLU A 275 -62.22 -108.85 93.43
CA GLU A 275 -62.75 -109.92 94.30
C GLU A 275 -63.27 -111.12 93.49
N LYS A 276 -62.34 -111.87 92.89
CA LYS A 276 -62.30 -113.35 92.77
C LYS A 276 -61.33 -113.76 91.64
N ASP A 277 -60.30 -114.49 92.06
CA ASP A 277 -59.11 -114.87 91.31
C ASP A 277 -59.37 -115.51 89.93
N ALA A 278 -59.09 -114.74 88.87
CA ALA A 278 -58.72 -115.24 87.55
C ALA A 278 -57.87 -114.18 86.84
N GLY A 279 -56.57 -114.46 86.66
CA GLY A 279 -55.61 -113.55 86.04
C GLY A 279 -55.98 -113.22 84.59
N VAL A 280 -56.04 -111.93 84.27
CA VAL A 280 -56.13 -111.39 82.90
C VAL A 280 -54.72 -110.96 82.46
N PRO A 281 -54.30 -111.22 81.20
CA PRO A 281 -52.90 -111.07 80.78
C PRO A 281 -52.54 -109.59 80.56
N VAL A 282 -51.39 -109.17 81.10
CA VAL A 282 -50.84 -107.80 81.05
C VAL A 282 -50.42 -107.36 79.63
N ASP A 283 -50.36 -108.28 78.66
CA ASP A 283 -49.83 -108.04 77.31
C ASP A 283 -50.79 -107.30 76.35
N GLU A 284 -52.11 -107.33 76.58
CA GLU A 284 -53.06 -106.64 75.70
C GLU A 284 -53.09 -105.11 75.89
N TRP A 285 -52.80 -104.64 77.11
CA TRP A 285 -52.83 -103.21 77.44
C TRP A 285 -51.62 -102.47 76.85
N ALA A 286 -50.45 -103.09 76.89
CA ALA A 286 -49.23 -102.54 76.30
C ALA A 286 -49.34 -102.39 74.76
N ASN A 287 -49.98 -103.35 74.09
CA ASN A 287 -50.18 -103.32 72.64
C ASN A 287 -51.14 -102.20 72.19
N LEU A 288 -52.19 -101.92 72.97
CA LEU A 288 -53.13 -100.82 72.70
C LEU A 288 -52.47 -99.44 72.89
N GLN A 289 -51.64 -99.30 73.92
CA GLN A 289 -50.93 -98.06 74.21
C GLN A 289 -49.84 -97.76 73.16
N ASP A 290 -49.13 -98.79 72.68
CA ASP A 290 -48.17 -98.67 71.57
C ASP A 290 -48.86 -98.36 70.24
N SER A 291 -50.04 -98.95 69.98
CA SER A 291 -50.84 -98.65 68.78
C SER A 291 -51.35 -97.20 68.77
N LEU A 292 -51.80 -96.68 69.91
CA LEU A 292 -52.22 -95.28 70.04
C LEU A 292 -51.03 -94.32 69.82
N ARG A 293 -49.87 -94.64 70.40
CA ARG A 293 -48.65 -93.84 70.25
C ARG A 293 -48.17 -93.80 68.81
N LYS A 294 -48.17 -94.94 68.10
CA LYS A 294 -47.84 -95.03 66.66
C LYS A 294 -48.81 -94.20 65.81
N LYS A 295 -50.11 -94.25 66.09
CA LYS A 295 -51.10 -93.43 65.37
C LYS A 295 -50.96 -91.93 65.65
N GLN A 296 -50.63 -91.54 66.88
CA GLN A 296 -50.36 -90.13 67.21
C GLN A 296 -49.09 -89.62 66.52
N LEU A 297 -48.04 -90.45 66.42
CA LEU A 297 -46.82 -90.12 65.69
C LEU A 297 -47.11 -89.92 64.19
N TYR A 298 -47.90 -90.82 63.60
CA TYR A 298 -48.30 -90.76 62.19
C TYR A 298 -49.12 -89.51 61.87
N VAL A 299 -50.00 -89.08 62.78
CA VAL A 299 -50.76 -87.82 62.64
C VAL A 299 -49.83 -86.60 62.72
N GLY A 300 -48.81 -86.63 63.58
CA GLY A 300 -47.77 -85.60 63.65
C GLY A 300 -47.00 -85.47 62.33
N GLU A 301 -46.47 -86.58 61.82
CA GLU A 301 -45.74 -86.62 60.54
C GLU A 301 -46.61 -86.18 59.36
N TYR A 302 -47.89 -86.55 59.35
CA TYR A 302 -48.83 -86.13 58.31
C TYR A 302 -49.10 -84.63 58.36
N LYS A 303 -49.25 -84.05 59.55
CA LYS A 303 -49.47 -82.61 59.75
C LYS A 303 -48.23 -81.80 59.35
N ASP A 304 -47.03 -82.29 59.66
CA ASP A 304 -45.78 -81.65 59.27
C ASP A 304 -45.60 -81.69 57.75
N THR A 305 -45.91 -82.83 57.11
CA THR A 305 -45.90 -82.96 55.64
C THR A 305 -46.93 -82.03 54.99
N LEU A 306 -48.12 -81.91 55.55
CA LEU A 306 -49.17 -81.03 55.05
C LEU A 306 -48.77 -79.56 55.16
N ASN A 307 -48.17 -79.16 56.29
CA ASN A 307 -47.64 -77.82 56.50
C ASN A 307 -46.50 -77.49 55.52
N GLU A 308 -45.59 -78.44 55.26
CA GLU A 308 -44.53 -78.26 54.29
C GLU A 308 -45.08 -78.07 52.86
N ILE A 309 -46.10 -78.85 52.48
CA ILE A 309 -46.82 -78.68 51.21
C ILE A 309 -47.52 -77.31 51.16
N LEU A 310 -48.15 -76.88 52.25
CA LEU A 310 -48.85 -75.60 52.32
C LEU A 310 -47.89 -74.42 52.20
N VAL A 311 -46.75 -74.46 52.89
CA VAL A 311 -45.69 -73.45 52.79
C VAL A 311 -45.08 -73.42 51.39
N LYS A 312 -44.82 -74.60 50.77
CA LYS A 312 -44.35 -74.69 49.39
C LYS A 312 -45.37 -74.10 48.40
N ASN A 313 -46.66 -74.36 48.59
CA ASN A 313 -47.72 -73.83 47.73
C ASN A 313 -47.97 -72.33 47.93
N LEU A 314 -47.87 -71.82 49.16
CA LEU A 314 -47.91 -70.38 49.43
C LEU A 314 -46.70 -69.66 48.83
N GLY A 315 -45.50 -70.27 48.88
CA GLY A 315 -44.31 -69.78 48.21
C GLY A 315 -44.48 -69.71 46.69
N ARG A 316 -45.04 -70.75 46.07
CA ARG A 316 -45.39 -70.76 44.64
C ARG A 316 -46.45 -69.72 44.28
N SER A 317 -47.47 -69.54 45.13
CA SER A 317 -48.49 -68.51 44.93
C SER A 317 -47.90 -67.10 44.97
N LYS A 318 -46.94 -66.85 45.86
CA LYS A 318 -46.21 -65.57 45.91
C LYS A 318 -45.37 -65.36 44.63
N GLN A 319 -44.64 -66.38 44.19
CA GLN A 319 -43.89 -66.33 42.93
C GLN A 319 -44.79 -66.07 41.72
N CYS A 320 -45.99 -66.67 41.68
CA CYS A 320 -46.97 -66.39 40.63
C CYS A 320 -47.44 -64.92 40.66
N ASN A 321 -47.68 -64.34 41.83
CA ASN A 321 -48.05 -62.92 41.94
C ASN A 321 -46.92 -61.99 41.51
N ASP A 322 -45.67 -62.28 41.92
CA ASP A 322 -44.51 -61.48 41.52
C ASP A 322 -44.30 -61.52 39.99
N LEU A 323 -44.49 -62.69 39.36
CA LEU A 323 -44.46 -62.84 37.91
C LEU A 323 -45.60 -62.09 37.21
N PHE A 324 -46.78 -62.01 37.85
CA PHE A 324 -47.92 -61.29 37.29
C PHE A 324 -47.71 -59.77 37.31
N GLU A 325 -47.14 -59.23 38.38
CA GLU A 325 -46.74 -57.81 38.43
C GLU A 325 -45.62 -57.50 37.43
N LEU A 326 -44.62 -58.38 37.28
CA LEU A 326 -43.58 -58.22 36.26
C LEU A 326 -44.17 -58.21 34.84
N LEU A 327 -45.13 -59.09 34.54
CA LEU A 327 -45.83 -59.12 33.26
C LEU A 327 -46.60 -57.82 33.00
N LYS A 328 -47.23 -57.27 34.03
CA LYS A 328 -47.98 -56.01 33.96
C LYS A 328 -47.06 -54.81 33.73
N GLU A 329 -45.89 -54.78 34.37
CA GLU A 329 -44.84 -53.79 34.10
C GLU A 329 -44.35 -53.89 32.65
N GLN A 330 -44.07 -55.10 32.15
CA GLN A 330 -43.67 -55.31 30.75
C GLN A 330 -44.76 -54.87 29.76
N GLN A 331 -46.04 -55.10 30.06
CA GLN A 331 -47.14 -54.62 29.22
C GLN A 331 -47.25 -53.08 29.24
N LEU A 332 -47.01 -52.45 30.40
CA LEU A 332 -46.98 -50.99 30.51
C LEU A 332 -45.79 -50.39 29.74
N GLU A 333 -44.62 -51.00 29.80
CA GLU A 333 -43.46 -50.57 29.05
C GLU A 333 -43.64 -50.77 27.54
N LYS A 334 -44.24 -51.89 27.13
CA LYS A 334 -44.66 -52.12 25.74
C LYS A 334 -45.61 -51.03 25.23
N THR A 335 -46.62 -50.67 26.02
CA THR A 335 -47.56 -49.60 25.60
C THR A 335 -46.92 -48.20 25.59
N ARG A 336 -45.92 -47.93 26.44
CA ARG A 336 -45.11 -46.69 26.38
C ARG A 336 -44.29 -46.63 25.10
N THR A 337 -43.54 -47.70 24.81
CA THR A 337 -42.73 -47.78 23.58
C THR A 337 -43.57 -47.72 22.31
N GLU A 338 -44.75 -48.33 22.28
CA GLU A 338 -45.69 -48.21 21.16
C GLU A 338 -46.18 -46.77 20.94
N LYS A 339 -46.44 -46.03 22.02
CA LYS A 339 -46.80 -44.59 21.94
C LYS A 339 -45.65 -43.74 21.41
N ASP A 340 -44.42 -44.01 21.85
CA ASP A 340 -43.25 -43.29 21.36
C ASP A 340 -42.98 -43.60 19.87
N ILE A 341 -43.16 -44.86 19.45
CA ILE A 341 -43.08 -45.24 18.02
C ILE A 341 -44.14 -44.51 17.20
N GLN A 342 -45.39 -44.45 17.66
CA GLN A 342 -46.45 -43.70 16.96
C GLN A 342 -46.13 -42.21 16.86
N LYS A 343 -45.59 -41.61 17.93
CA LYS A 343 -45.16 -40.22 17.92
C LYS A 343 -44.05 -39.97 16.90
N LEU A 344 -43.03 -40.83 16.86
CA LEU A 344 -41.96 -40.75 15.87
C LEU A 344 -42.46 -40.96 14.44
N GLN A 345 -43.41 -41.87 14.22
CA GLN A 345 -44.05 -42.08 12.92
C GLN A 345 -44.84 -40.85 12.45
N GLN A 346 -45.44 -40.08 13.37
CA GLN A 346 -46.13 -38.83 13.04
C GLN A 346 -45.16 -37.67 12.77
N GLU A 347 -43.98 -37.64 13.42
CA GLU A 347 -42.97 -36.60 13.23
C GLU A 347 -42.14 -36.81 11.94
N LEU A 348 -41.97 -38.07 11.50
CA LEU A 348 -41.23 -38.42 10.29
C LEU A 348 -41.66 -37.64 9.02
N PRO A 349 -42.95 -37.57 8.64
CA PRO A 349 -43.38 -36.85 7.45
C PRO A 349 -43.12 -35.34 7.54
N VAL A 350 -43.20 -34.75 8.74
CA VAL A 350 -42.89 -33.32 8.96
C VAL A 350 -41.40 -33.05 8.74
N ILE A 351 -40.54 -33.98 9.16
CA ILE A 351 -39.09 -33.89 8.92
C ILE A 351 -38.78 -34.07 7.43
N GLU A 352 -39.45 -34.99 6.74
CA GLU A 352 -39.31 -35.19 5.29
C GLU A 352 -39.74 -33.96 4.50
N GLU A 353 -40.85 -33.31 4.86
CA GLU A 353 -41.31 -32.06 4.23
C GLU A 353 -40.30 -30.91 4.42
N LYS A 354 -39.76 -30.76 5.63
CA LYS A 354 -38.69 -29.77 5.91
C LYS A 354 -37.42 -30.07 5.11
N SER A 355 -37.02 -31.35 5.03
CA SER A 355 -35.87 -31.79 4.24
C SER A 355 -36.05 -31.46 2.75
N ASN A 356 -37.24 -31.71 2.20
CA ASN A 356 -37.56 -31.36 0.82
C ASN A 356 -37.56 -29.86 0.56
N THR A 357 -38.04 -29.05 1.51
CA THR A 357 -37.99 -27.59 1.44
C THR A 357 -36.55 -27.08 1.42
N ILE A 358 -35.70 -27.57 2.32
CA ILE A 358 -34.27 -27.22 2.37
C ILE A 358 -33.57 -27.61 1.06
N ARG A 359 -33.88 -28.77 0.49
CA ARG A 359 -33.31 -29.21 -0.79
C ARG A 359 -33.69 -28.26 -1.93
N LYS A 360 -34.96 -27.84 -1.99
CA LYS A 360 -35.43 -26.85 -2.98
C LYS A 360 -34.73 -25.50 -2.84
N ASP A 361 -34.53 -25.03 -1.61
CA ASP A 361 -33.83 -23.77 -1.34
C ASP A 361 -32.34 -23.87 -1.72
N LEU A 362 -31.72 -25.01 -1.46
CA LEU A 362 -30.34 -25.29 -1.87
C LEU A 362 -30.19 -25.27 -3.40
N ASP A 363 -31.13 -25.89 -4.13
CA ASP A 363 -31.14 -25.86 -5.59
C ASP A 363 -31.30 -24.44 -6.15
N GLN A 364 -32.14 -23.62 -5.53
CA GLN A 364 -32.29 -22.21 -5.90
C GLN A 364 -31.01 -21.40 -5.63
N LEU A 365 -30.34 -21.64 -4.50
CA LEU A 365 -29.07 -20.99 -4.18
C LEU A 365 -27.97 -21.40 -5.17
N ASN A 366 -27.90 -22.67 -5.55
CA ASN A 366 -26.95 -23.16 -6.55
C ASN A 366 -27.19 -22.53 -7.93
N ALA A 367 -28.46 -22.36 -8.33
CA ALA A 367 -28.80 -21.66 -9.57
C ALA A 367 -28.34 -20.19 -9.55
N LYS A 368 -28.60 -19.46 -8.45
CA LYS A 368 -28.12 -18.08 -8.27
C LYS A 368 -26.60 -17.99 -8.27
N LEU A 369 -25.92 -18.95 -7.65
CA LEU A 369 -24.46 -18.99 -7.62
C LEU A 369 -23.89 -19.18 -9.04
N SER A 370 -24.49 -20.05 -9.85
CA SER A 370 -24.11 -20.25 -11.26
C SER A 370 -24.33 -18.99 -12.11
N GLU A 371 -25.44 -18.28 -11.88
CA GLU A 371 -25.73 -17.00 -12.55
C GLU A 371 -24.66 -15.94 -12.19
N LEU A 372 -24.36 -15.76 -10.90
CA LEU A 372 -23.34 -14.82 -10.44
C LEU A 372 -21.94 -15.17 -10.98
N GLN A 373 -21.57 -16.45 -11.05
CA GLN A 373 -20.31 -16.87 -11.67
C GLN A 373 -20.23 -16.49 -13.16
N THR A 374 -21.37 -16.57 -13.87
CA THR A 374 -21.45 -16.14 -15.27
C THR A 374 -21.29 -14.63 -15.41
N GLN A 375 -21.92 -13.85 -14.52
CA GLN A 375 -21.75 -12.40 -14.48
C GLN A 375 -20.31 -11.98 -14.16
N ILE A 376 -19.64 -12.64 -13.22
CA ILE A 376 -18.23 -12.39 -12.88
C ILE A 376 -17.34 -12.64 -14.11
N LYS A 377 -17.55 -13.75 -14.83
CA LYS A 377 -16.78 -14.04 -16.05
C LYS A 377 -16.99 -12.98 -17.14
N ALA A 378 -18.23 -12.51 -17.32
CA ALA A 378 -18.52 -11.43 -18.27
C ALA A 378 -17.80 -10.13 -17.88
N LYS A 379 -17.83 -9.73 -16.60
CA LYS A 379 -17.11 -8.55 -16.11
C LYS A 379 -15.59 -8.68 -16.17
N GLN A 380 -15.05 -9.88 -16.01
CA GLN A 380 -13.62 -10.13 -16.20
C GLN A 380 -13.19 -9.89 -17.65
N ILE A 381 -14.02 -10.26 -18.63
CA ILE A 381 -13.76 -9.99 -20.05
C ILE A 381 -13.75 -8.48 -20.32
N GLU A 382 -14.78 -7.76 -19.86
CA GLU A 382 -14.84 -6.28 -19.98
C GLU A 382 -13.61 -5.60 -19.34
N LEU A 383 -13.18 -6.08 -18.17
CA LEU A 383 -12.00 -5.57 -17.49
C LEU A 383 -10.72 -5.80 -18.31
N ASN A 384 -10.56 -6.99 -18.89
CA ASN A 384 -9.40 -7.32 -19.72
C ASN A 384 -9.34 -6.44 -20.99
N GLU A 385 -10.48 -6.15 -21.62
CA GLU A 385 -10.57 -5.21 -22.74
C GLU A 385 -10.17 -3.79 -22.31
N CYS A 386 -10.63 -3.33 -21.14
CA CYS A 386 -10.25 -2.03 -20.59
C CYS A 386 -8.75 -1.94 -20.33
N VAL A 387 -8.15 -2.99 -19.74
CA VAL A 387 -6.70 -3.09 -19.51
C VAL A 387 -5.94 -3.01 -20.84
N HIS A 388 -6.39 -3.72 -21.88
CA HIS A 388 -5.77 -3.67 -23.20
C HIS A 388 -5.78 -2.25 -23.81
N VAL A 389 -6.91 -1.53 -23.71
CA VAL A 389 -7.02 -0.14 -24.16
C VAL A 389 -6.08 0.79 -23.37
N CYS A 390 -5.95 0.59 -22.06
CA CYS A 390 -5.03 1.36 -21.22
C CYS A 390 -3.56 1.12 -21.61
N THR A 391 -3.19 -0.12 -21.92
CA THR A 391 -1.85 -0.46 -22.43
C THR A 391 -1.57 0.23 -23.76
N LEU A 392 -2.50 0.16 -24.72
CA LEU A 392 -2.37 0.85 -26.01
C LEU A 392 -2.23 2.37 -25.85
N LYS A 393 -3.01 2.99 -24.96
CA LYS A 393 -2.89 4.43 -24.64
C LYS A 393 -1.52 4.77 -24.08
N THR A 394 -0.98 3.93 -23.19
CA THR A 394 0.35 4.10 -22.61
C THR A 394 1.44 4.02 -23.68
N ASP A 395 1.34 3.07 -24.61
CA ASP A 395 2.27 2.96 -25.74
C ASP A 395 2.23 4.18 -26.67
N ILE A 396 1.04 4.68 -26.98
CA ILE A 396 0.87 5.90 -27.78
C ILE A 396 1.50 7.10 -27.05
N PHE A 397 1.25 7.24 -25.74
CA PHE A 397 1.81 8.30 -24.93
C PHE A 397 3.34 8.26 -24.93
N ASN A 398 3.92 7.08 -24.77
CA ASN A 398 5.37 6.89 -24.80
C ASN A 398 5.97 7.29 -26.17
N LYS A 399 5.34 6.89 -27.28
CA LYS A 399 5.76 7.30 -28.64
C LYS A 399 5.66 8.82 -28.84
N LEU A 400 4.62 9.46 -28.32
CA LEU A 400 4.46 10.92 -28.38
C LEU A 400 5.52 11.63 -27.54
N SER A 401 5.83 11.11 -26.35
CA SER A 401 6.88 11.63 -25.47
C SER A 401 8.25 11.58 -26.15
N GLU A 402 8.57 10.48 -26.83
CA GLU A 402 9.82 10.35 -27.59
C GLU A 402 9.89 11.36 -28.74
N LYS A 403 8.82 11.52 -29.53
CA LYS A 403 8.75 12.56 -30.57
C LYS A 403 8.90 13.97 -30.00
N ASN A 404 8.34 14.24 -28.83
CA ASN A 404 8.47 15.54 -28.17
C ASN A 404 9.91 15.83 -27.73
N LYS A 405 10.66 14.82 -27.30
CA LYS A 405 12.11 14.97 -27.00
C LYS A 405 12.90 15.35 -28.24
N VAL A 406 12.63 14.71 -29.38
CA VAL A 406 13.28 15.05 -30.66
C VAL A 406 12.95 16.48 -31.10
N LEU A 407 11.67 16.88 -30.99
CA LEU A 407 11.26 18.26 -31.30
C LEU A 407 11.94 19.27 -30.37
N SER A 408 12.01 19.00 -29.07
CA SER A 408 12.69 19.88 -28.11
C SER A 408 14.18 20.03 -28.41
N HIS A 409 14.85 18.96 -28.86
CA HIS A 409 16.24 19.03 -29.30
C HIS A 409 16.39 19.91 -30.54
N ASN A 410 15.54 19.72 -31.55
CA ASN A 410 15.56 20.51 -32.78
C ASN A 410 15.32 22.00 -32.52
N VAL A 411 14.39 22.35 -31.60
CA VAL A 411 14.18 23.74 -31.18
C VAL A 411 15.46 24.33 -30.58
N GLY A 412 16.18 23.58 -29.74
CA GLY A 412 17.48 24.01 -29.21
C GLY A 412 18.53 24.26 -30.29
N VAL A 413 18.60 23.40 -31.31
CA VAL A 413 19.49 23.59 -32.47
C VAL A 413 19.13 24.87 -33.25
N PHE A 414 17.84 25.11 -33.49
CA PHE A 414 17.39 26.34 -34.17
C PHE A 414 17.68 27.60 -33.36
N GLU A 415 17.51 27.58 -32.03
CA GLU A 415 17.86 28.70 -31.17
C GLU A 415 19.36 29.01 -31.24
N GLN A 416 20.21 27.99 -31.26
CA GLN A 416 21.65 28.16 -31.43
C GLN A 416 21.99 28.80 -32.79
N GLN A 417 21.44 28.26 -33.89
CA GLN A 417 21.65 28.82 -35.23
C GLN A 417 21.17 30.27 -35.34
N PHE A 418 20.05 30.60 -34.70
CA PHE A 418 19.53 31.97 -34.66
C PHE A 418 20.46 32.92 -33.89
N ASN A 419 21.07 32.46 -32.80
CA ASN A 419 22.06 33.24 -32.06
C ASN A 419 23.34 33.46 -32.89
N ASP A 420 23.80 32.45 -33.61
CA ASP A 420 24.96 32.55 -34.50
C ASP A 420 24.70 33.54 -35.66
N PHE A 421 23.48 33.52 -36.21
CA PHE A 421 23.05 34.50 -37.21
C PHE A 421 23.09 35.94 -36.64
N LYS A 422 22.56 36.17 -35.44
CA LYS A 422 22.62 37.47 -34.76
C LYS A 422 24.05 37.96 -34.52
N GLN A 423 24.95 37.06 -34.13
CA GLN A 423 26.37 37.41 -33.96
C GLN A 423 27.01 37.81 -35.29
N THR A 424 26.64 37.14 -36.37
CA THR A 424 27.10 37.49 -37.72
C THR A 424 26.57 38.85 -38.17
N GLU A 425 25.29 39.14 -37.92
CA GLU A 425 24.69 40.45 -38.20
C GLU A 425 25.41 41.59 -37.46
N LEU A 426 25.74 41.41 -36.17
CA LEU A 426 26.53 42.38 -35.41
C LEU A 426 27.93 42.60 -35.99
N ARG A 427 28.58 41.54 -36.48
CA ARG A 427 29.89 41.66 -37.15
C ARG A 427 29.80 42.43 -38.45
N ILE A 428 28.75 42.21 -39.25
CA ILE A 428 28.50 42.96 -40.49
C ILE A 428 28.30 44.45 -40.17
N GLN A 429 27.47 44.79 -39.19
CA GLN A 429 27.25 46.19 -38.77
C GLN A 429 28.54 46.87 -38.31
N LEU A 430 29.40 46.15 -37.56
CA LEU A 430 30.70 46.66 -37.14
C LEU A 430 31.62 46.90 -38.34
N PHE A 431 31.61 45.98 -39.32
CA PHE A 431 32.39 46.11 -40.54
C PHE A 431 31.93 47.29 -41.40
N GLU A 432 30.61 47.47 -41.58
CA GLU A 432 30.04 48.61 -42.31
C GLU A 432 30.43 49.95 -41.67
N THR A 433 30.38 50.03 -40.32
CA THR A 433 30.82 51.22 -39.58
C THR A 433 32.30 51.49 -39.81
N THR A 434 33.14 50.45 -39.75
CA THR A 434 34.58 50.55 -39.98
C THR A 434 34.89 50.98 -41.42
N LEU A 435 34.15 50.46 -42.40
CA LEU A 435 34.31 50.80 -43.81
C LEU A 435 33.89 52.25 -44.09
N ALA A 436 32.82 52.73 -43.46
CA ALA A 436 32.42 54.14 -43.53
C ALA A 436 33.51 55.07 -42.95
N ASP A 437 34.11 54.70 -41.82
CA ASP A 437 35.22 55.44 -41.22
C ASP A 437 36.45 55.48 -42.15
N PHE A 438 36.81 54.35 -42.77
CA PHE A 438 37.90 54.29 -43.75
C PHE A 438 37.63 55.15 -44.99
N GLN A 439 36.42 55.07 -45.55
CA GLN A 439 36.03 55.90 -46.70
C GLN A 439 36.07 57.40 -46.37
N HIS A 440 35.66 57.76 -45.15
CA HIS A 440 35.76 59.14 -44.66
C HIS A 440 37.23 59.59 -44.62
N ILE A 441 38.13 58.78 -44.07
CA ILE A 441 39.56 59.10 -44.00
C ILE A 441 40.17 59.27 -45.40
N LEU A 442 39.88 58.36 -46.33
CA LEU A 442 40.41 58.44 -47.70
C LEU A 442 39.98 59.72 -48.41
N ARG A 443 38.71 60.14 -48.27
CA ARG A 443 38.24 61.43 -48.83
C ARG A 443 38.89 62.64 -48.15
N CYS A 444 39.22 62.49 -46.87
CA CYS A 444 39.83 63.52 -46.06
C CYS A 444 41.30 63.76 -46.44
N GLU A 445 42.08 62.75 -46.84
CA GLU A 445 43.52 62.89 -47.13
C GLU A 445 43.83 63.96 -48.21
N GLU A 446 42.93 64.18 -49.17
CA GLU A 446 43.10 65.20 -50.23
C GLU A 446 42.95 66.65 -49.74
N ASN A 447 42.32 66.87 -48.58
CA ASN A 447 42.05 68.20 -48.02
C ASN A 447 42.45 68.29 -46.54
N TRP A 448 43.58 67.69 -46.17
CA TRP A 448 44.03 67.63 -44.78
C TRP A 448 44.08 68.99 -44.09
N GLN A 449 44.37 70.06 -44.81
CA GLN A 449 44.40 71.43 -44.28
C GLN A 449 43.06 71.90 -43.70
N ARG A 450 41.94 71.32 -44.16
CA ARG A 450 40.58 71.62 -43.69
C ARG A 450 40.09 70.70 -42.58
N TRP A 451 40.93 69.76 -42.13
CA TRP A 451 40.55 68.83 -41.07
C TRP A 451 40.22 69.55 -39.78
N THR A 452 39.02 69.25 -39.28
CA THR A 452 38.60 69.58 -37.93
C THR A 452 39.35 68.71 -36.93
N THR A 453 39.23 69.03 -35.64
CA THR A 453 39.78 68.17 -34.58
C THR A 453 39.23 66.75 -34.61
N ASN A 454 37.97 66.56 -35.00
CA ASN A 454 37.40 65.22 -35.11
C ASN A 454 38.02 64.44 -36.28
N ASP A 455 38.33 65.11 -37.40
CA ASP A 455 38.97 64.45 -38.55
C ASP A 455 40.39 63.99 -38.21
N VAL A 456 41.16 64.82 -37.50
CA VAL A 456 42.49 64.46 -36.98
C VAL A 456 42.40 63.27 -36.02
N ILE A 457 41.43 63.29 -35.09
CA ILE A 457 41.18 62.19 -34.15
C ILE A 457 40.86 60.89 -34.91
N THR A 458 39.95 60.96 -35.88
CA THR A 458 39.52 59.82 -36.69
C THR A 458 40.70 59.27 -37.48
N TRP A 459 41.50 60.13 -38.12
CA TRP A 459 42.69 59.73 -38.84
C TRP A 459 43.71 59.02 -37.93
N VAL A 460 44.07 59.61 -36.78
CA VAL A 460 45.00 59.00 -35.81
C VAL A 460 44.51 57.62 -35.36
N ARG A 461 43.20 57.46 -35.16
CA ARG A 461 42.60 56.18 -34.73
C ARG A 461 42.86 55.04 -35.73
N HIS A 462 43.01 55.37 -37.00
CA HIS A 462 43.08 54.40 -38.10
C HIS A 462 44.49 54.20 -38.67
N ILE A 463 45.49 54.93 -38.17
CA ILE A 463 46.89 54.70 -38.57
C ILE A 463 47.28 53.24 -38.30
N GLU A 464 47.77 52.57 -39.35
CA GLU A 464 48.24 51.17 -39.30
C GLU A 464 47.24 50.22 -38.62
N ASN A 465 45.97 50.28 -39.04
CA ASN A 465 44.88 49.45 -38.49
C ASN A 465 44.65 49.64 -36.98
N GLY A 466 44.90 50.86 -36.49
CA GLY A 466 44.74 51.20 -35.08
C GLY A 466 45.95 50.82 -34.24
N PHE A 467 47.15 50.92 -34.80
CA PHE A 467 48.41 50.72 -34.08
C PHE A 467 48.49 51.54 -32.78
N PHE A 468 47.89 52.74 -32.77
CA PHE A 468 47.85 53.60 -31.59
C PHE A 468 46.72 53.29 -30.61
N ARG A 469 45.94 52.19 -30.76
CA ARG A 469 44.73 51.92 -29.95
C ARG A 469 44.95 52.05 -28.44
N ASP A 470 46.06 51.54 -27.92
CA ASP A 470 46.36 51.56 -26.48
C ASP A 470 46.78 52.95 -25.98
N GLN A 471 47.39 53.76 -26.85
CA GLN A 471 47.81 55.14 -26.56
C GLN A 471 46.77 56.17 -27.00
N PHE A 472 45.74 55.73 -27.73
CA PHE A 472 44.76 56.58 -28.37
C PHE A 472 43.96 57.39 -27.35
N LYS A 473 43.63 56.81 -26.18
CA LYS A 473 42.93 57.55 -25.13
C LYS A 473 43.71 58.79 -24.68
N LEU A 474 45.01 58.64 -24.47
CA LEU A 474 45.89 59.74 -24.06
C LEU A 474 46.04 60.77 -25.19
N MET A 475 46.21 60.30 -26.43
CA MET A 475 46.28 61.19 -27.59
C MET A 475 44.95 61.92 -27.84
N PHE A 476 43.81 61.24 -27.71
CA PHE A 476 42.47 61.78 -27.91
C PHE A 476 42.20 62.95 -26.97
N ASP A 477 42.47 62.77 -25.67
CA ASP A 477 42.24 63.82 -24.68
C ASP A 477 43.10 65.05 -24.97
N VAL A 478 44.35 64.85 -25.42
CA VAL A 478 45.26 65.93 -25.79
C VAL A 478 44.83 66.61 -27.10
N ILE A 479 44.56 65.84 -28.14
CA ILE A 479 44.13 66.33 -29.46
C ILE A 479 42.85 67.17 -29.30
N LYS A 480 41.89 66.69 -28.52
CA LYS A 480 40.65 67.38 -28.20
C LYS A 480 40.87 68.62 -27.33
N LYS A 481 41.72 68.53 -26.30
CA LYS A 481 42.01 69.63 -25.37
C LYS A 481 42.64 70.83 -26.08
N TYR A 482 43.58 70.57 -26.99
CA TYR A 482 44.27 71.63 -27.73
C TYR A 482 43.63 71.95 -29.08
N GLN A 483 42.48 71.32 -29.40
CA GLN A 483 41.75 71.51 -30.64
C GLN A 483 42.64 71.39 -31.88
N PHE A 484 43.53 70.39 -31.91
CA PHE A 484 44.43 70.19 -33.04
C PHE A 484 43.63 70.05 -34.34
N THR A 485 43.96 70.85 -35.34
CA THR A 485 43.37 70.82 -36.67
C THR A 485 44.37 70.25 -37.67
N GLY A 486 43.93 70.08 -38.92
CA GLY A 486 44.80 69.72 -40.02
C GLY A 486 46.05 70.59 -40.15
N LEU A 487 45.89 71.91 -40.04
CA LEU A 487 46.99 72.88 -40.14
C LEU A 487 48.06 72.70 -39.05
N ASP A 488 47.68 72.15 -37.90
CA ASP A 488 48.63 71.90 -36.80
C ASP A 488 49.50 70.68 -37.06
N LEU A 489 49.06 69.75 -37.94
CA LEU A 489 49.84 68.56 -38.30
C LEU A 489 51.16 68.95 -39.00
N SER A 490 51.17 69.97 -39.87
CA SER A 490 52.39 70.43 -40.55
C SER A 490 53.42 71.05 -39.60
N LYS A 491 52.99 71.46 -38.40
CA LYS A 491 53.84 72.02 -37.36
C LYS A 491 54.28 70.98 -36.33
N MET A 492 53.78 69.75 -36.42
CA MET A 492 54.17 68.69 -35.51
C MET A 492 55.62 68.26 -35.77
N ASN A 493 56.41 68.29 -34.70
CA ASN A 493 57.77 67.77 -34.67
C ASN A 493 57.92 66.76 -33.53
N GLU A 494 59.08 66.14 -33.41
CA GLU A 494 59.32 65.11 -32.39
C GLU A 494 59.09 65.63 -30.96
N ILE A 495 59.44 66.90 -30.69
CA ILE A 495 59.26 67.53 -29.37
C ILE A 495 57.77 67.66 -29.04
N THR A 496 56.94 68.08 -30.01
CA THR A 496 55.49 68.17 -29.85
C THR A 496 54.88 66.80 -29.57
N LEU A 497 55.28 65.76 -30.31
CA LEU A 497 54.76 64.41 -30.08
C LEU A 497 55.16 63.84 -28.70
N LYS A 498 56.39 64.11 -28.26
CA LYS A 498 56.91 63.63 -26.97
C LYS A 498 56.28 64.37 -25.79
N ASN A 499 56.23 65.70 -25.86
CA ASN A 499 55.89 66.54 -24.71
C ASN A 499 54.38 66.89 -24.66
N VAL A 500 53.75 67.08 -25.82
CA VAL A 500 52.33 67.44 -25.89
C VAL A 500 51.46 66.18 -26.00
N LEU A 501 51.67 65.34 -27.02
CA LEU A 501 50.91 64.10 -27.21
C LEU A 501 51.33 62.95 -26.27
N LYS A 502 52.39 63.14 -25.48
CA LYS A 502 52.92 62.18 -24.50
C LYS A 502 53.31 60.82 -25.09
N ILE A 503 53.70 60.77 -26.38
CA ILE A 503 54.16 59.54 -27.05
C ILE A 503 55.62 59.29 -26.65
N ARG A 504 55.82 58.41 -25.64
CA ARG A 504 57.14 58.16 -25.04
C ARG A 504 58.07 57.34 -25.93
N GLU A 505 57.52 56.43 -26.72
CA GLU A 505 58.31 55.54 -27.57
C GLU A 505 58.73 56.23 -28.87
N GLU A 506 60.02 56.17 -29.17
CA GLU A 506 60.59 56.80 -30.36
C GLU A 506 60.05 56.19 -31.66
N LYS A 507 59.87 54.86 -31.69
CA LYS A 507 59.29 54.14 -32.83
C LYS A 507 57.90 54.68 -33.18
N HIS A 508 57.07 54.90 -32.16
CA HIS A 508 55.71 55.42 -32.33
C HIS A 508 55.71 56.87 -32.81
N ARG A 509 56.61 57.71 -32.29
CA ARG A 509 56.79 59.09 -32.78
C ARG A 509 57.24 59.12 -34.23
N LYS A 510 58.24 58.31 -34.60
CA LYS A 510 58.74 58.22 -35.98
C LYS A 510 57.66 57.75 -36.94
N LEU A 511 56.87 56.74 -36.57
CA LEU A 511 55.75 56.26 -37.36
C LEU A 511 54.71 57.36 -37.58
N LEU A 512 54.28 58.04 -36.51
CA LEU A 512 53.29 59.11 -36.62
C LEU A 512 53.81 60.28 -37.47
N LEU A 513 55.08 60.68 -37.29
CA LEU A 513 55.71 61.70 -38.14
C LEU A 513 55.75 61.28 -39.60
N ALA A 514 56.08 60.02 -39.91
CA ALA A 514 56.07 59.52 -41.29
C ALA A 514 54.66 59.60 -41.92
N HIS A 515 53.60 59.31 -41.16
CA HIS A 515 52.23 59.46 -41.64
C HIS A 515 51.82 60.94 -41.81
N ILE A 516 52.23 61.82 -40.88
CA ILE A 516 52.04 63.28 -41.00
C ILE A 516 52.76 63.81 -42.24
N GLU A 517 54.00 63.39 -42.44
CA GLU A 517 54.82 63.78 -43.58
C GLU A 517 54.19 63.29 -44.89
N ARG A 518 53.67 62.05 -44.91
CA ARG A 518 52.92 61.51 -46.05
C ARG A 518 51.75 62.42 -46.40
N ILE A 519 50.82 62.69 -45.48
CA ILE A 519 49.64 63.51 -45.79
C ILE A 519 49.99 64.97 -46.15
N THR A 520 51.01 65.55 -45.49
CA THR A 520 51.37 66.96 -45.70
C THR A 520 52.18 67.19 -46.98
N LYS A 521 53.00 66.22 -47.40
CA LYS A 521 53.79 66.28 -48.64
C LYS A 521 53.02 65.83 -49.88
N SER A 522 51.98 65.02 -49.74
CA SER A 522 51.14 64.54 -50.87
C SER A 522 50.33 65.63 -51.59
N GLY A 523 50.50 66.91 -51.25
CA GLY A 523 49.82 68.04 -51.89
C GLY A 523 50.13 68.25 -53.39
N VAL A 524 50.97 67.41 -54.02
CA VAL A 524 51.32 67.51 -55.44
C VAL A 524 51.46 66.10 -56.04
N THR A 525 50.45 65.69 -56.81
CA THR A 525 50.54 64.81 -57.99
C THR A 525 50.89 63.32 -57.76
N THR A 526 49.87 62.45 -57.63
CA THR A 526 49.52 61.39 -58.62
C THR A 526 48.50 60.40 -58.06
N GLN A 527 47.45 60.17 -58.84
CA GLN A 527 46.39 59.18 -58.65
C GLN A 527 46.84 57.72 -58.87
N GLU A 528 48.15 57.42 -58.93
CA GLU A 528 48.68 56.14 -59.45
C GLU A 528 49.25 55.16 -58.41
N GLN A 529 49.33 55.50 -57.11
CA GLN A 529 50.03 54.63 -56.13
C GLN A 529 49.19 53.92 -55.07
N PHE A 530 47.86 54.04 -55.07
CA PHE A 530 47.00 53.13 -54.31
C PHE A 530 46.60 51.90 -55.15
N LYS A 531 47.59 51.20 -55.72
CA LYS A 531 47.40 49.78 -56.05
C LYS A 531 47.39 49.04 -54.72
N ILE A 532 46.20 48.83 -54.17
CA ILE A 532 45.97 47.87 -53.08
C ILE A 532 46.63 46.56 -53.53
N CYS A 533 47.65 46.09 -52.81
CA CYS A 533 48.30 44.81 -53.10
C CYS A 533 47.21 43.72 -53.17
N PRO A 534 47.05 43.03 -54.32
CA PRO A 534 46.08 41.94 -54.46
C PRO A 534 46.18 40.88 -53.36
N ASP A 535 47.39 40.69 -52.81
CA ASP A 535 47.70 39.77 -51.72
C ASP A 535 46.88 39.98 -50.44
N ILE A 536 46.38 41.19 -50.16
CA ILE A 536 45.52 41.43 -48.98
C ILE A 536 44.09 40.95 -49.24
N ILE A 537 43.57 41.15 -50.44
CA ILE A 537 42.24 40.66 -50.84
C ILE A 537 42.25 39.13 -50.91
N GLU A 538 43.33 38.53 -51.44
CA GLU A 538 43.47 37.08 -51.54
C GLU A 538 43.64 36.39 -50.17
N LYS A 539 44.24 37.06 -49.17
CA LYS A 539 44.29 36.56 -47.78
C LYS A 539 42.92 36.59 -47.09
N ILE A 540 42.12 37.63 -47.32
CA ILE A 540 40.77 37.74 -46.76
C ILE A 540 39.85 36.68 -47.39
N ASP A 541 39.96 36.42 -48.69
CA ASP A 541 39.21 35.36 -49.38
C ASP A 541 39.65 33.95 -48.95
N ASN A 542 40.95 33.74 -48.72
CA ASN A 542 41.47 32.44 -48.27
C ASN A 542 41.18 32.14 -46.79
N GLU A 543 41.13 33.13 -45.92
CA GLU A 543 40.70 32.95 -44.52
C GLU A 543 39.18 32.73 -44.41
N SER A 544 38.38 33.42 -45.23
CA SER A 544 36.92 33.20 -45.30
C SER A 544 36.56 31.80 -45.82
N ARG A 545 37.29 31.29 -46.84
CA ARG A 545 37.09 29.93 -47.37
C ARG A 545 37.57 28.81 -46.43
N LYS A 546 38.51 29.06 -45.52
CA LYS A 546 39.00 28.05 -44.57
C LYS A 546 38.02 27.76 -43.42
N SER A 547 37.02 28.63 -43.21
CA SER A 547 36.02 28.50 -42.14
C SER A 547 34.64 28.05 -42.60
N ILE A 548 34.44 27.80 -43.90
CA ILE A 548 33.21 27.19 -44.43
C ILE A 548 33.57 25.81 -44.96
N SER A 549 33.82 24.88 -44.03
CA SER A 549 33.70 23.46 -44.33
C SER A 549 32.26 23.23 -44.78
N THR A 550 32.13 22.83 -46.05
CA THR A 550 30.92 22.38 -46.72
C THR A 550 29.98 21.66 -45.75
N PRO A 551 28.68 22.00 -45.67
CA PRO A 551 27.73 21.23 -44.89
C PRO A 551 27.73 19.81 -45.46
N GLN A 552 28.36 18.88 -44.73
CA GLN A 552 28.22 17.48 -45.04
C GLN A 552 26.72 17.17 -44.98
N LYS A 553 26.23 16.68 -46.11
CA LYS A 553 24.94 16.02 -46.27
C LYS A 553 24.65 15.20 -45.00
N PRO A 554 23.49 15.36 -44.34
CA PRO A 554 23.20 14.61 -43.11
C PRO A 554 23.28 13.12 -43.43
N SER A 555 24.37 12.49 -42.99
CA SER A 555 24.46 11.05 -42.90
C SER A 555 23.44 10.62 -41.84
N ASP A 556 22.84 9.45 -42.07
CA ASP A 556 22.01 8.77 -41.08
C ASP A 556 22.85 8.43 -39.83
N ASP A 557 23.06 9.40 -38.94
CA ASP A 557 23.80 9.28 -37.67
C ASP A 557 22.98 8.53 -36.59
N LYS A 558 22.31 7.45 -36.99
CA LYS A 558 21.68 6.49 -36.06
C LYS A 558 22.62 5.36 -35.64
N ALA A 559 23.89 5.39 -36.06
CA ALA A 559 24.83 4.28 -35.86
C ALA A 559 25.64 4.34 -34.55
N ASP A 560 25.73 5.47 -33.86
CA ASP A 560 26.68 5.66 -32.75
C ASP A 560 26.16 5.26 -31.35
N ALA A 561 24.92 4.77 -31.24
CA ALA A 561 24.31 4.52 -29.93
C ALA A 561 24.87 3.30 -29.16
N ASN A 562 25.82 2.54 -29.71
CA ASN A 562 26.33 1.31 -29.09
C ASN A 562 27.86 1.21 -29.17
N LEU A 563 28.62 2.18 -28.66
CA LEU A 563 30.09 2.04 -28.52
C LEU A 563 30.46 1.52 -27.12
N CYS A 564 31.59 0.81 -27.04
CA CYS A 564 32.17 0.31 -25.80
C CYS A 564 32.50 1.48 -24.86
N ILE A 565 32.01 1.46 -23.62
CA ILE A 565 32.21 2.56 -22.66
C ILE A 565 33.64 2.66 -22.12
N VAL A 566 34.45 1.63 -22.35
CA VAL A 566 35.84 1.57 -21.86
C VAL A 566 36.80 2.16 -22.91
N CYS A 567 36.70 1.73 -24.18
CA CYS A 567 37.61 2.20 -25.23
C CYS A 567 37.01 3.25 -26.18
N TYR A 568 35.68 3.38 -26.25
CA TYR A 568 34.95 4.23 -27.20
C TYR A 568 35.27 3.98 -28.70
N ASN A 569 35.98 2.88 -29.01
CA ASN A 569 36.47 2.59 -30.37
C ASN A 569 35.67 1.48 -31.07
N GLU A 570 35.16 0.51 -30.31
CA GLU A 570 34.45 -0.65 -30.84
C GLU A 570 32.97 -0.62 -30.49
N LYS A 571 32.14 -1.29 -31.29
CA LYS A 571 30.73 -1.49 -30.97
C LYS A 571 30.59 -2.35 -29.71
N ALA A 572 29.76 -1.90 -28.76
CA ALA A 572 29.36 -2.68 -27.60
C ALA A 572 28.50 -3.87 -28.05
N ASP A 573 29.04 -5.08 -27.94
CA ASP A 573 28.39 -6.34 -28.32
C ASP A 573 28.35 -7.35 -27.16
N ARG A 574 28.71 -6.92 -25.94
CA ARG A 574 28.75 -7.75 -24.74
C ARG A 574 27.96 -7.17 -23.57
N ILE A 575 27.18 -8.04 -22.92
CA ILE A 575 26.35 -7.74 -21.74
C ILE A 575 27.07 -8.21 -20.47
N CYS A 576 27.07 -7.35 -19.44
CA CYS A 576 27.51 -7.70 -18.08
C CYS A 576 26.37 -8.35 -17.29
N LEU A 577 26.62 -9.50 -16.64
CA LEU A 577 25.68 -10.14 -15.72
C LEU A 577 26.05 -9.90 -14.24
N PRO A 578 25.06 -9.69 -13.35
CA PRO A 578 23.61 -9.80 -13.58
C PRO A 578 22.93 -8.50 -14.06
N CYS A 579 23.65 -7.39 -14.17
CA CYS A 579 23.06 -6.06 -14.36
C CYS A 579 22.43 -5.81 -15.75
N GLY A 580 22.79 -6.59 -16.77
CA GLY A 580 22.18 -6.52 -18.11
C GLY A 580 22.73 -5.41 -19.02
N HIS A 581 23.77 -4.68 -18.62
CA HIS A 581 24.29 -3.55 -19.42
C HIS A 581 25.13 -4.03 -20.61
N LEU A 582 24.67 -3.72 -21.83
CA LEU A 582 25.40 -3.84 -23.08
C LEU A 582 26.40 -2.69 -23.22
N CYS A 583 27.64 -2.87 -22.76
CA CYS A 583 28.57 -1.75 -22.61
C CYS A 583 30.02 -2.05 -23.01
N LEU A 584 30.36 -3.29 -23.39
CA LEU A 584 31.74 -3.70 -23.66
C LEU A 584 31.92 -4.15 -25.11
N GLY A 585 33.06 -3.77 -25.69
CA GLY A 585 33.63 -4.33 -26.91
C GLY A 585 34.49 -5.55 -26.60
N LYS A 586 35.12 -6.12 -27.63
CA LYS A 586 35.86 -7.39 -27.53
C LYS A 586 37.13 -7.25 -26.70
N ASP A 587 37.87 -6.17 -26.93
CA ASP A 587 39.21 -6.03 -26.35
C ASP A 587 39.17 -5.56 -24.88
N CYS A 588 38.06 -4.99 -24.43
CA CYS A 588 37.88 -4.51 -23.05
C CYS A 588 37.33 -5.57 -22.10
N GLU A 589 36.95 -6.75 -22.60
CA GLU A 589 36.36 -7.83 -21.80
C GLU A 589 37.29 -8.29 -20.67
N SER A 590 38.57 -8.53 -20.98
CA SER A 590 39.57 -9.02 -20.01
C SER A 590 39.79 -8.02 -18.87
N GLN A 591 39.89 -6.73 -19.21
CA GLN A 591 40.09 -5.66 -18.21
C GLN A 591 38.91 -5.56 -17.25
N VAL A 592 37.68 -5.71 -17.75
CA VAL A 592 36.48 -5.66 -16.89
C VAL A 592 36.33 -6.94 -16.07
N LYS A 593 36.71 -8.10 -16.60
CA LYS A 593 36.77 -9.37 -15.84
C LYS A 593 37.74 -9.29 -14.65
N GLU A 594 38.90 -8.68 -14.82
CA GLU A 594 39.88 -8.47 -13.74
C GLU A 594 39.35 -7.57 -12.62
N SER A 595 38.53 -6.57 -12.96
CA SER A 595 37.93 -5.66 -11.98
C SER A 595 36.80 -6.28 -11.15
N HIS A 596 36.24 -7.40 -11.60
CA HIS A 596 35.02 -8.02 -11.06
C HIS A 596 33.81 -7.08 -10.92
N LYS A 597 33.77 -5.95 -11.64
CA LYS A 597 32.67 -4.97 -11.59
C LYS A 597 32.24 -4.52 -12.97
N CYS A 598 30.94 -4.31 -13.17
CA CYS A 598 30.41 -3.75 -14.41
C CYS A 598 30.93 -2.31 -14.61
N ALA A 599 31.56 -2.03 -15.76
CA ALA A 599 32.09 -0.69 -16.07
C ALA A 599 31.01 0.41 -16.15
N PHE A 600 29.73 0.04 -16.34
CA PHE A 600 28.62 1.00 -16.43
C PHE A 600 28.01 1.36 -15.06
N CYS A 601 27.65 0.35 -14.27
CA CYS A 601 26.91 0.54 -13.02
C CYS A 601 27.69 0.20 -11.74
N GLY A 602 28.90 -0.35 -11.86
CA GLY A 602 29.76 -0.72 -10.73
C GLY A 602 29.33 -1.95 -9.94
N GLN A 603 28.23 -2.64 -10.33
CA GLN A 603 27.78 -3.87 -9.68
C GLN A 603 28.76 -5.04 -9.90
N ASP A 604 28.85 -5.96 -8.93
CA ASP A 604 29.71 -7.13 -9.02
C ASP A 604 29.35 -8.00 -10.23
N LEU A 605 30.37 -8.31 -11.02
CA LEU A 605 30.26 -9.01 -12.29
C LEU A 605 30.39 -10.52 -12.08
N LYS A 606 29.37 -11.27 -12.51
CA LYS A 606 29.41 -12.74 -12.51
C LYS A 606 29.91 -13.30 -13.83
N ASP A 607 29.45 -12.74 -14.94
CA ASP A 607 29.81 -13.21 -16.27
C ASP A 607 29.61 -12.11 -17.33
N ILE A 608 30.18 -12.30 -18.51
CA ILE A 608 30.01 -11.44 -19.68
C ILE A 608 29.58 -12.31 -20.87
N ILE A 609 28.43 -11.98 -21.47
CA ILE A 609 27.86 -12.72 -22.60
C ILE A 609 27.91 -11.88 -23.87
N LYS A 610 28.39 -12.46 -24.98
CA LYS A 610 28.34 -11.85 -26.31
C LYS A 610 26.92 -11.93 -26.89
N VAL A 611 26.38 -10.79 -27.31
CA VAL A 611 25.07 -10.68 -27.94
C VAL A 611 25.22 -10.76 -29.46
N TYR A 612 24.48 -11.68 -30.08
CA TYR A 612 24.38 -11.77 -31.53
C TYR A 612 23.08 -11.09 -31.98
N THR A 613 23.19 -9.99 -32.72
CA THR A 613 22.03 -9.38 -33.37
C THR A 613 21.69 -10.19 -34.62
N VAL A 614 20.52 -10.83 -34.64
CA VAL A 614 20.01 -11.55 -35.81
C VAL A 614 19.29 -10.53 -36.71
N GLY A 615 19.98 -10.08 -37.76
CA GLY A 615 19.41 -9.23 -38.82
C GLY A 615 19.66 -7.73 -38.64
N ALA A 616 20.45 -7.18 -39.56
CA ALA A 616 20.32 -5.81 -40.07
C ALA A 616 20.27 -5.91 -41.59
#